data_AF-A0A8E6EZ60-F1
#
_entry.id   AF-A0A8E6EZ60-F1
#
_cell.length_a   1.000
_cell.length_b   1.000
_cell.length_c   1.000
_cell.angle_alpha   90.00
_cell.angle_beta   90.00
_cell.angle_gamma   90.00
#
_symmetry.space_group_name_H-M   'P 1'
#
loop_
_entity.id
_entity.type
_entity.pdbx_description
1 polymer ?
#
loop_
_entity_poly.entity_id
_entity_poly.type
_entity_poly.pdbx_seq_one_letter_code
_entity_poly.pdbx_strand_id
1 'polypeptide(L)'
;MDVTPLAKWLKISTTPWPPDYFRLVGLEIGEGTAADIEARVFERMELLRNYQLKYPEQVTEGMNLLAQAMVCLCDSAQRTKYERSLGLRRPEAPKETPKPSNLPIAKLVTESQSQISHEIDLTQEDSLLVARQVQTAFDQVENAASVALQRIDNAPKDPRRLPCQKRSFLRRLIRLLRQFQAMLQLSARRSFEEKQTRMLQYTCTQINQAWTHPFWPQIEWAGQGDRLLSITKILSRFPSLDYLVANQLQDINRDITQTLRTLEGQLQAEEIEYQRLRQKRRARSKFRRRIRQTLWEPELLWRAASLLILGITLTRWMFSK
;
A
#
# COMPACT_ATOMS: atom_id res chain seq x y z
N MET A 1 -7.31 -37.74 2.65
CA MET A 1 -7.23 -36.40 3.28
C MET A 1 -8.40 -36.28 4.22
N ASP A 2 -8.14 -35.95 5.49
CA ASP A 2 -9.20 -35.79 6.49
C ASP A 2 -9.92 -34.45 6.25
N VAL A 3 -11.00 -34.49 5.46
CA VAL A 3 -11.81 -33.31 5.10
C VAL A 3 -12.83 -32.92 6.18
N THR A 4 -12.79 -33.64 7.29
CA THR A 4 -13.58 -33.43 8.51
C THR A 4 -13.49 -32.04 9.13
N PRO A 5 -12.34 -31.33 9.15
CA PRO A 5 -12.27 -30.01 9.77
C PRO A 5 -13.05 -28.97 8.98
N LEU A 6 -12.91 -28.98 7.65
CA LEU A 6 -13.45 -27.94 6.79
C LEU A 6 -14.97 -27.99 6.72
N ALA A 7 -15.52 -29.18 6.53
CA ALA A 7 -16.96 -29.43 6.57
C ALA A 7 -17.55 -29.00 7.93
N LYS A 8 -16.85 -29.29 9.04
CA LYS A 8 -17.27 -28.88 10.39
C LYS A 8 -17.27 -27.36 10.56
N TRP A 9 -16.23 -26.64 10.11
CA TRP A 9 -16.15 -25.18 10.25
C TRP A 9 -17.17 -24.45 9.39
N LEU A 10 -17.40 -24.93 8.16
CA LEU A 10 -18.41 -24.37 7.26
C LEU A 10 -19.82 -24.88 7.58
N LYS A 11 -20.00 -25.78 8.55
CA LYS A 11 -21.30 -26.38 8.90
C LYS A 11 -21.99 -27.04 7.69
N ILE A 12 -21.21 -27.70 6.84
CA ILE A 12 -21.69 -28.41 5.65
C ILE A 12 -21.69 -29.91 5.96
N SER A 13 -22.68 -30.65 5.44
CA SER A 13 -22.68 -32.11 5.52
C SER A 13 -21.45 -32.70 4.83
N THR A 14 -20.80 -33.68 5.46
CA THR A 14 -19.53 -34.26 5.01
C THR A 14 -19.60 -35.16 3.77
N THR A 15 -20.80 -35.50 3.27
CA THR A 15 -20.95 -36.50 2.20
C THR A 15 -21.98 -36.06 1.16
N PRO A 16 -21.64 -36.00 -0.14
CA PRO A 16 -20.33 -36.23 -0.77
C PRO A 16 -19.37 -35.01 -0.69
N TRP A 17 -18.05 -35.26 -0.70
CA TRP A 17 -16.99 -34.25 -0.77
C TRP A 17 -16.19 -34.37 -2.09
N PRO A 18 -15.86 -33.27 -2.79
CA PRO A 18 -16.17 -31.87 -2.47
C PRO A 18 -17.67 -31.55 -2.59
N PRO A 19 -18.19 -30.61 -1.77
CA PRO A 19 -19.57 -30.18 -1.86
C PRO A 19 -19.77 -29.39 -3.17
N ASP A 20 -21.00 -29.36 -3.66
CA ASP A 20 -21.34 -28.46 -4.75
C ASP A 20 -21.11 -26.99 -4.35
N TYR A 21 -20.83 -26.13 -5.33
CA TYR A 21 -20.54 -24.72 -5.08
C TYR A 21 -21.67 -23.96 -4.37
N PHE A 22 -22.94 -24.33 -4.56
CA PHE A 22 -24.05 -23.68 -3.86
C PHE A 22 -24.02 -24.01 -2.35
N ARG A 23 -23.87 -25.30 -2.01
CA ARG A 23 -23.72 -25.78 -0.64
C ARG A 23 -22.44 -25.26 0.03
N LEU A 24 -21.36 -25.11 -0.73
CA LEU A 24 -20.11 -24.53 -0.22
C LEU A 24 -20.29 -23.09 0.26
N VAL A 25 -21.05 -22.29 -0.50
CA VAL A 25 -21.40 -20.91 -0.14
C VAL A 25 -22.51 -20.86 0.93
N GLY A 26 -23.30 -21.93 1.05
CA GLY A 26 -24.41 -22.06 1.98
C GLY A 26 -25.71 -21.48 1.43
N LEU A 27 -25.95 -21.70 0.15
CA LEU A 27 -27.18 -21.40 -0.56
C LEU A 27 -27.80 -22.71 -1.06
N GLU A 28 -29.11 -22.71 -1.25
CA GLU A 28 -29.76 -23.79 -1.98
C GLU A 28 -29.39 -23.71 -3.47
N ILE A 29 -29.50 -24.86 -4.12
CA ILE A 29 -29.09 -25.00 -5.51
C ILE A 29 -29.97 -24.12 -6.41
N GLY A 30 -29.33 -23.21 -7.17
CA GLY A 30 -30.00 -22.28 -8.08
C GLY A 30 -30.48 -20.97 -7.44
N GLU A 31 -30.37 -20.83 -6.13
CA GLU A 31 -30.75 -19.60 -5.41
C GLU A 31 -29.66 -18.53 -5.39
N GLY A 32 -30.06 -17.29 -5.08
CA GLY A 32 -29.17 -16.14 -4.88
C GLY A 32 -28.78 -15.41 -6.17
N THR A 33 -28.71 -14.09 -6.08
CA THR A 33 -28.10 -13.23 -7.11
C THR A 33 -26.58 -13.25 -6.98
N ALA A 34 -25.85 -12.70 -7.97
CA ALA A 34 -24.39 -12.60 -7.90
C ALA A 34 -23.92 -11.80 -6.66
N ALA A 35 -24.68 -10.78 -6.25
CA ALA A 35 -24.39 -10.00 -5.04
C ALA A 35 -24.58 -10.84 -3.76
N ASP A 36 -25.64 -11.65 -3.69
CA ASP A 36 -25.88 -12.54 -2.55
C ASP A 36 -24.77 -13.60 -2.43
N ILE A 37 -24.35 -14.16 -3.56
CA ILE A 37 -23.25 -15.14 -3.63
C ILE A 37 -21.95 -14.50 -3.14
N GLU A 38 -21.60 -13.32 -3.63
CA GLU A 38 -20.38 -12.61 -3.23
C GLU A 38 -20.37 -12.32 -1.73
N ALA A 39 -21.47 -11.78 -1.19
CA ALA A 39 -21.61 -11.51 0.24
C ALA A 39 -21.42 -12.79 1.08
N ARG A 40 -22.08 -13.89 0.70
CA ARG A 40 -21.96 -15.16 1.41
C ARG A 40 -20.56 -15.75 1.32
N VAL A 41 -19.88 -15.66 0.17
CA VAL A 41 -18.49 -16.11 0.06
C VAL A 41 -17.59 -15.36 1.04
N PHE A 42 -17.73 -14.04 1.15
CA PHE A 42 -16.93 -13.27 2.09
C PHE A 42 -17.21 -13.63 3.55
N GLU A 43 -18.48 -13.82 3.92
CA GLU A 43 -18.85 -14.34 5.25
C GLU A 43 -18.17 -15.69 5.55
N ARG A 44 -18.19 -16.61 4.58
CA ARG A 44 -17.54 -17.93 4.72
C ARG A 44 -16.01 -17.82 4.83
N MET A 45 -15.39 -16.94 4.05
CA MET A 45 -13.95 -16.71 4.15
C MET A 45 -13.56 -16.14 5.51
N GLU A 46 -14.36 -15.24 6.08
CA GLU A 46 -14.13 -14.67 7.40
C GLU A 46 -14.24 -15.73 8.51
N LEU A 47 -15.19 -16.68 8.39
CA LEU A 47 -15.27 -17.82 9.30
C LEU A 47 -13.99 -18.67 9.29
N LEU A 48 -13.40 -18.90 8.11
CA LEU A 48 -12.19 -19.71 7.97
C LEU A 48 -10.94 -19.01 8.53
N ARG A 49 -10.87 -17.67 8.49
CA ARG A 49 -9.72 -16.90 9.01
C ARG A 49 -9.45 -17.15 10.49
N ASN A 50 -10.50 -17.42 11.28
CA ASN A 50 -10.37 -17.77 12.70
C ASN A 50 -9.52 -19.03 12.94
N TYR A 51 -9.36 -19.90 11.95
CA TYR A 51 -8.63 -21.17 12.05
C TYR A 51 -7.24 -21.12 11.39
N GLN A 52 -6.88 -20.01 10.74
CA GLN A 52 -5.69 -19.92 9.87
C GLN A 52 -4.37 -20.21 10.61
N LEU A 53 -4.26 -19.81 11.89
CA LEU A 53 -3.04 -20.05 12.67
C LEU A 53 -2.89 -21.51 13.10
N LYS A 54 -4.00 -22.23 13.31
CA LYS A 54 -3.99 -23.61 13.81
C LYS A 54 -3.98 -24.65 12.69
N TYR A 55 -4.56 -24.31 11.54
CA TYR A 55 -4.77 -25.22 10.41
C TYR A 55 -4.55 -24.50 9.07
N PRO A 56 -3.32 -24.01 8.79
CA PRO A 56 -3.07 -23.15 7.64
C PRO A 56 -3.37 -23.83 6.30
N GLU A 57 -3.00 -25.10 6.14
CA GLU A 57 -3.19 -25.86 4.89
C GLU A 57 -4.68 -26.03 4.57
N GLN A 58 -5.48 -26.47 5.54
CA GLN A 58 -6.92 -26.68 5.36
C GLN A 58 -7.63 -25.36 5.11
N VAL A 59 -7.24 -24.28 5.80
CA VAL A 59 -7.83 -22.96 5.58
C VAL A 59 -7.51 -22.43 4.18
N THR A 60 -6.27 -22.60 3.70
CA THR A 60 -5.90 -22.22 2.33
C THR A 60 -6.69 -23.02 1.28
N GLU A 61 -6.86 -24.33 1.48
CA GLU A 61 -7.70 -25.16 0.61
C GLU A 61 -9.16 -24.64 0.58
N GLY A 62 -9.75 -24.37 1.74
CA GLY A 62 -11.11 -23.83 1.85
C GLY A 62 -11.28 -22.47 1.19
N MET A 63 -10.33 -21.56 1.38
CA MET A 63 -10.34 -20.25 0.73
C MET A 63 -10.25 -20.37 -0.79
N ASN A 64 -9.42 -21.29 -1.30
CA ASN A 64 -9.30 -21.54 -2.73
C ASN A 64 -10.60 -22.11 -3.32
N LEU A 65 -11.25 -23.05 -2.61
CA LEU A 65 -12.55 -23.60 -3.03
C LEU A 65 -13.64 -22.52 -3.05
N LEU A 66 -13.70 -21.66 -2.02
CA LEU A 66 -14.65 -20.54 -1.98
C LEU A 66 -14.41 -19.52 -3.10
N ALA A 67 -13.14 -19.24 -3.44
CA ALA A 67 -12.81 -18.36 -4.55
C ALA A 67 -13.25 -18.96 -5.90
N GLN A 68 -13.05 -20.26 -6.11
CA GLN A 68 -13.52 -20.96 -7.31
C GLN A 68 -15.05 -20.92 -7.43
N ALA A 69 -15.77 -21.16 -6.32
CA ALA A 69 -17.22 -21.05 -6.27
C ALA A 69 -17.69 -19.63 -6.63
N MET A 70 -17.03 -18.59 -6.10
CA MET A 70 -17.34 -17.19 -6.42
C MET A 70 -17.19 -16.90 -7.92
N VAL A 71 -16.05 -17.27 -8.52
CA VAL A 71 -15.80 -17.05 -9.96
C VAL A 71 -16.83 -17.78 -10.81
N CYS A 72 -17.15 -19.03 -10.47
CA CYS A 72 -18.10 -19.84 -11.23
C CYS A 72 -19.54 -19.34 -11.12
N LEU A 73 -19.98 -18.96 -9.91
CA LEU A 73 -21.38 -18.61 -9.65
C LEU A 73 -21.72 -17.14 -9.94
N CYS A 74 -20.74 -16.22 -9.89
CA CYS A 74 -20.98 -14.80 -10.22
C CYS A 74 -20.97 -14.53 -11.74
N ASP A 75 -20.29 -15.36 -12.54
CA ASP A 75 -20.37 -15.29 -14.01
C ASP A 75 -21.61 -16.03 -14.50
N SER A 76 -22.54 -15.30 -15.13
CA SER A 76 -23.83 -15.85 -15.58
C SER A 76 -23.69 -17.00 -16.59
N ALA A 77 -22.66 -16.98 -17.45
CA ALA A 77 -22.42 -18.01 -18.44
C ALA A 77 -21.85 -19.28 -17.77
N GLN A 78 -20.88 -19.10 -16.87
CA GLN A 78 -20.29 -20.22 -16.11
C GLN A 78 -21.30 -20.85 -15.15
N ARG A 79 -22.08 -20.02 -14.45
CA ARG A 79 -23.18 -20.47 -13.58
C ARG A 79 -24.17 -21.32 -14.35
N THR A 80 -24.64 -20.85 -15.52
CA THR A 80 -25.60 -21.62 -16.33
C THR A 80 -25.02 -22.96 -16.79
N LYS A 81 -23.73 -23.01 -17.17
CA LYS A 81 -23.05 -24.26 -17.52
C LYS A 81 -22.93 -25.21 -16.33
N TYR A 82 -22.60 -24.67 -15.16
CA TYR A 82 -22.47 -25.41 -13.92
C TYR A 82 -23.82 -25.96 -13.42
N GLU A 83 -24.87 -25.14 -13.41
CA GLU A 83 -26.24 -25.54 -13.10
C GLU A 83 -26.73 -26.68 -14.02
N ARG A 84 -26.43 -26.59 -15.32
CA ARG A 84 -26.73 -27.67 -16.28
C ARG A 84 -25.99 -28.98 -15.94
N SER A 85 -24.75 -28.89 -15.46
CA SER A 85 -23.98 -30.08 -15.04
C SER A 85 -24.56 -30.76 -13.79
N LEU A 86 -25.28 -30.01 -12.96
CA LEU A 86 -26.03 -30.53 -11.81
C LEU A 86 -27.41 -31.08 -12.18
N GLY A 87 -27.78 -31.10 -13.47
CA GLY A 87 -29.09 -31.55 -13.92
C GLY A 87 -30.23 -30.55 -13.63
N LEU A 88 -29.92 -29.31 -13.23
CA LEU A 88 -30.92 -28.28 -13.09
C LEU A 88 -31.40 -27.86 -14.48
N ARG A 89 -32.63 -28.23 -14.79
CA ARG A 89 -33.32 -27.68 -15.95
C ARG A 89 -33.79 -26.28 -15.58
N ARG A 90 -32.99 -25.25 -15.90
CA ARG A 90 -33.48 -23.88 -15.87
C ARG A 90 -34.72 -23.82 -16.77
N PRO A 91 -35.87 -23.29 -16.30
CA PRO A 91 -36.98 -22.99 -17.18
C PRO A 91 -36.39 -22.12 -18.29
N GLU A 92 -36.48 -22.59 -19.55
CA GLU A 92 -36.05 -21.77 -20.68
C GLU A 92 -36.72 -20.42 -20.52
N ALA A 93 -35.91 -19.37 -20.31
CA ALA A 93 -36.43 -18.02 -20.34
C ALA A 93 -37.28 -17.93 -21.60
N PRO A 94 -38.54 -17.46 -21.51
CA PRO A 94 -39.46 -17.44 -22.64
C PRO A 94 -38.70 -16.90 -23.84
N LYS A 95 -38.52 -17.74 -24.88
CA LYS A 95 -37.86 -17.33 -26.13
C LYS A 95 -38.49 -16.01 -26.50
N GLU A 96 -37.72 -14.92 -26.38
CA GLU A 96 -38.17 -13.61 -26.80
C GLU A 96 -38.64 -13.78 -28.24
N THR A 97 -39.96 -13.68 -28.42
CA THR A 97 -40.57 -13.76 -29.74
C THR A 97 -39.84 -12.77 -30.63
N PRO A 98 -39.39 -13.16 -31.82
CA PRO A 98 -38.60 -12.29 -32.69
C PRO A 98 -39.36 -10.98 -32.87
N LYS A 99 -38.79 -9.91 -32.31
CA LYS A 99 -39.31 -8.54 -32.46
C LYS A 99 -39.43 -8.30 -33.97
N PRO A 100 -40.63 -7.97 -34.50
CA PRO A 100 -40.81 -7.78 -35.94
C PRO A 100 -39.97 -6.58 -36.39
N SER A 101 -38.81 -6.89 -36.97
CA SER A 101 -38.00 -5.96 -37.74
C SER A 101 -38.73 -5.67 -39.04
N ASN A 102 -39.43 -4.53 -39.10
CA ASN A 102 -39.68 -3.79 -40.33
C ASN A 102 -40.25 -2.40 -40.02
N LEU A 103 -39.37 -1.42 -39.78
CA LEU A 103 -39.65 -0.01 -40.05
C LEU A 103 -38.39 0.63 -40.68
N PRO A 104 -38.51 1.32 -41.82
CA PRO A 104 -37.37 1.88 -42.54
C PRO A 104 -36.91 3.20 -41.90
N ILE A 105 -36.07 3.13 -40.87
CA ILE A 105 -35.32 4.27 -40.31
C ILE A 105 -33.87 4.23 -40.83
N ALA A 106 -33.68 3.97 -42.12
CA ALA A 106 -32.35 3.81 -42.73
C ALA A 106 -31.81 5.10 -43.38
N LYS A 107 -32.48 6.26 -43.20
CA LYS A 107 -32.06 7.53 -43.82
C LYS A 107 -31.85 8.73 -42.90
N LEU A 108 -32.16 8.64 -41.60
CA LEU A 108 -31.90 9.75 -40.65
C LEU A 108 -30.73 9.52 -39.68
N VAL A 109 -30.10 8.35 -39.69
CA VAL A 109 -29.02 8.01 -38.71
C VAL A 109 -27.61 8.22 -39.29
N THR A 110 -27.49 8.42 -40.60
CA THR A 110 -26.17 8.50 -41.27
C THR A 110 -25.49 9.87 -41.12
N GLU A 111 -26.23 10.96 -40.84
CA GLU A 111 -25.62 12.29 -40.63
C GLU A 111 -25.20 12.56 -39.17
N SER A 112 -25.77 11.86 -38.18
CA SER A 112 -25.34 12.01 -36.78
C SER A 112 -24.12 11.16 -36.39
N GLN A 113 -23.74 10.16 -37.20
CA GLN A 113 -22.57 9.30 -36.92
C GLN A 113 -21.22 9.95 -37.32
N SER A 114 -21.21 10.94 -38.22
CA SER A 114 -19.97 11.63 -38.61
C SER A 114 -19.50 12.68 -37.60
N GLN A 115 -20.42 13.29 -36.85
CA GLN A 115 -20.07 14.22 -35.75
C GLN A 115 -19.59 13.49 -34.49
N ILE A 116 -20.18 12.34 -34.15
CA ILE A 116 -19.77 11.54 -32.98
C ILE A 116 -18.37 10.93 -33.18
N SER A 117 -18.02 10.54 -34.41
CA SER A 117 -16.68 9.97 -34.70
C SER A 117 -15.55 10.99 -34.51
N HIS A 118 -15.80 12.28 -34.76
CA HIS A 118 -14.79 13.33 -34.62
C HIS A 118 -14.64 13.83 -33.17
N GLU A 119 -15.66 13.64 -32.32
CA GLU A 119 -15.61 13.97 -30.89
C GLU A 119 -14.91 12.86 -30.06
N ILE A 120 -15.01 11.60 -30.50
CA ILE A 120 -14.31 10.46 -29.86
C ILE A 120 -12.78 10.56 -30.05
N ASP A 121 -12.30 11.00 -31.22
CA ASP A 121 -10.85 11.13 -31.48
C ASP A 121 -10.16 12.20 -30.60
N LEU A 122 -10.86 13.28 -30.22
CA LEU A 122 -10.33 14.32 -29.33
C LEU A 122 -10.13 13.82 -27.89
N THR A 123 -11.01 12.94 -27.40
CA THR A 123 -10.91 12.39 -26.03
C THR A 123 -9.77 11.37 -25.86
N GLN A 124 -9.35 10.73 -26.96
CA GLN A 124 -8.27 9.75 -26.93
C GLN A 124 -6.89 10.41 -26.81
N GLU A 125 -6.65 11.55 -27.48
CA GLU A 125 -5.40 12.30 -27.36
C GLU A 125 -5.21 12.89 -25.95
N ASP A 126 -6.27 13.42 -25.35
CA ASP A 126 -6.24 13.96 -23.99
C ASP A 126 -5.97 12.85 -22.94
N SER A 127 -6.56 11.67 -23.12
CA SER A 127 -6.30 10.51 -22.26
C SER A 127 -4.84 10.03 -22.35
N LEU A 128 -4.25 10.06 -23.55
CA LEU A 128 -2.84 9.73 -23.76
C LEU A 128 -1.90 10.79 -23.14
N LEU A 129 -2.28 12.07 -23.20
CA LEU A 129 -1.52 13.15 -22.56
C LEU A 129 -1.49 12.99 -21.04
N VAL A 130 -2.64 12.72 -20.42
CA VAL A 130 -2.74 12.45 -18.97
C VAL A 130 -1.91 11.22 -18.58
N ALA A 131 -1.99 10.13 -19.36
CA ALA A 131 -1.18 8.93 -19.11
C ALA A 131 0.33 9.22 -19.16
N ARG A 132 0.79 10.04 -20.12
CA ARG A 132 2.20 10.48 -20.22
C ARG A 132 2.63 11.34 -19.03
N GLN A 133 1.77 12.24 -18.56
CA GLN A 133 2.06 13.09 -17.41
C GLN A 133 2.19 12.27 -16.13
N VAL A 134 1.26 11.33 -15.90
CA VAL A 134 1.31 10.41 -14.75
C VAL A 134 2.59 9.57 -14.79
N GLN A 135 2.93 9.01 -15.96
CA GLN A 135 4.15 8.22 -16.14
C GLN A 135 5.42 9.05 -15.84
N THR A 136 5.47 10.29 -16.33
CA THR A 136 6.59 11.21 -16.08
C THR A 136 6.75 11.52 -14.59
N ALA A 137 5.65 11.70 -13.85
CA ALA A 137 5.69 11.93 -12.41
C ALA A 137 6.22 10.70 -11.65
N PHE A 138 5.84 9.48 -12.06
CA PHE A 138 6.41 8.25 -11.49
C PHE A 138 7.91 8.15 -11.70
N ASP A 139 8.37 8.41 -12.92
CA ASP A 139 9.79 8.33 -13.27
C ASP A 139 10.60 9.37 -12.47
N GLN A 140 10.05 10.56 -12.22
CA GLN A 140 10.69 11.58 -11.37
C GLN A 140 10.83 11.13 -9.91
N VAL A 141 9.78 10.54 -9.32
CA VAL A 141 9.82 10.04 -7.94
C VAL A 141 10.79 8.87 -7.81
N GLU A 142 10.78 7.93 -8.77
CA GLU A 142 11.71 6.80 -8.77
C GLU A 142 13.17 7.26 -8.89
N ASN A 143 13.45 8.23 -9.78
CA ASN A 143 14.77 8.81 -9.92
C ASN A 143 15.23 9.51 -8.63
N ALA A 144 14.37 10.32 -8.02
CA ALA A 144 14.68 10.99 -6.75
C ALA A 144 14.98 10.00 -5.61
N ALA A 145 14.16 8.95 -5.48
CA ALA A 145 14.37 7.90 -4.48
C ALA A 145 15.67 7.11 -4.73
N SER A 146 16.01 6.86 -5.99
CA SER A 146 17.25 6.18 -6.39
C SER A 146 18.48 7.02 -6.09
N VAL A 147 18.45 8.33 -6.39
CA VAL A 147 19.53 9.27 -6.03
C VAL A 147 19.70 9.36 -4.51
N ALA A 148 18.60 9.39 -3.74
CA ALA A 148 18.66 9.39 -2.28
C ALA A 148 19.31 8.11 -1.74
N LEU A 149 18.96 6.93 -2.27
CA LEU A 149 19.62 5.67 -1.92
C LEU A 149 21.10 5.67 -2.26
N GLN A 150 21.47 6.16 -3.46
CA GLN A 150 22.87 6.21 -3.89
C GLN A 150 23.70 7.13 -2.99
N ARG A 151 23.16 8.29 -2.58
CA ARG A 151 23.81 9.18 -1.59
C ARG A 151 24.00 8.49 -0.23
N ILE A 152 23.00 7.72 0.20
CA ILE A 152 23.05 6.96 1.45
C ILE A 152 24.08 5.82 1.39
N ASP A 153 24.25 5.17 0.23
CA ASP A 153 25.21 4.08 0.05
C ASP A 153 26.65 4.59 -0.13
N ASN A 154 26.82 5.77 -0.74
CA ASN A 154 28.12 6.46 -0.88
C ASN A 154 28.58 7.19 0.38
N ALA A 155 27.71 7.39 1.37
CA ALA A 155 28.08 8.01 2.63
C ALA A 155 29.19 7.18 3.31
N PRO A 156 30.26 7.81 3.82
CA PRO A 156 31.35 7.08 4.47
C PRO A 156 30.79 6.21 5.58
N LYS A 157 31.17 4.92 5.58
CA LYS A 157 30.75 3.89 6.53
C LYS A 157 31.18 4.26 7.95
N ASP A 158 30.51 5.23 8.57
CA ASP A 158 30.57 5.43 10.01
C ASP A 158 29.71 4.30 10.62
N PRO A 159 30.32 3.33 11.34
CA PRO A 159 29.65 2.12 11.82
C PRO A 159 28.52 2.41 12.84
N ARG A 160 28.22 3.68 13.11
CA ARG A 160 27.26 4.06 14.16
C ARG A 160 26.00 4.75 13.67
N ARG A 161 25.87 5.27 12.43
CA ARG A 161 24.69 6.07 12.06
C ARG A 161 24.34 6.11 10.56
N LEU A 162 23.43 5.23 10.17
CA LEU A 162 22.11 5.60 9.61
C LEU A 162 21.15 4.53 10.15
N PRO A 163 19.93 4.89 10.62
CA PRO A 163 18.99 3.87 11.04
C PRO A 163 18.74 2.98 9.82
N CYS A 164 19.08 1.70 9.92
CA CYS A 164 18.78 0.64 8.95
C CYS A 164 17.35 0.78 8.39
N GLN A 165 16.45 1.32 9.21
CA GLN A 165 15.08 1.72 8.92
C GLN A 165 14.90 2.68 7.72
N LYS A 166 15.73 3.74 7.57
CA LYS A 166 15.62 4.69 6.44
C LYS A 166 15.99 4.02 5.11
N ARG A 167 17.02 3.15 5.10
CA ARG A 167 17.42 2.36 3.93
C ARG A 167 16.36 1.32 3.55
N SER A 168 15.83 0.58 4.53
CA SER A 168 14.77 -0.39 4.28
C SER A 168 13.49 0.26 3.78
N PHE A 169 13.17 1.46 4.29
CA PHE A 169 12.01 2.24 3.85
C PHE A 169 12.14 2.65 2.39
N LEU A 170 13.23 3.30 1.99
CA LEU A 170 13.44 3.73 0.60
C LEU A 170 13.42 2.54 -0.37
N ARG A 171 14.05 1.42 -0.02
CA ARG A 171 13.98 0.18 -0.83
C ARG A 171 12.59 -0.42 -0.91
N ARG A 172 11.76 -0.26 0.13
CA ARG A 172 10.36 -0.71 0.11
C ARG A 172 9.51 0.23 -0.74
N LEU A 173 9.72 1.53 -0.62
CA LEU A 173 9.02 2.55 -1.42
C LEU A 173 9.28 2.37 -2.91
N ILE A 174 10.54 2.22 -3.34
CA ILE A 174 10.88 1.97 -4.76
C ILE A 174 10.23 0.69 -5.27
N ARG A 175 10.21 -0.40 -4.47
CA ARG A 175 9.53 -1.63 -4.86
C ARG A 175 8.03 -1.44 -5.04
N LEU A 176 7.38 -0.69 -4.15
CA LEU A 176 5.95 -0.40 -4.26
C LEU A 176 5.63 0.46 -5.47
N LEU A 177 6.44 1.49 -5.75
CA LEU A 177 6.26 2.35 -6.94
C LEU A 177 6.38 1.54 -8.23
N ARG A 178 7.38 0.66 -8.34
CA ARG A 178 7.54 -0.24 -9.50
C ARG A 178 6.39 -1.22 -9.66
N GLN A 179 5.90 -1.80 -8.56
CA GLN A 179 4.73 -2.68 -8.58
C GLN A 179 3.49 -1.94 -9.05
N PHE A 180 3.28 -0.71 -8.56
CA PHE A 180 2.17 0.12 -8.99
C PHE A 180 2.25 0.49 -10.47
N GLN A 181 3.43 0.90 -10.95
CA GLN A 181 3.66 1.19 -12.37
C GLN A 181 3.39 -0.03 -13.26
N ALA A 182 3.86 -1.22 -12.87
CA ALA A 182 3.57 -2.46 -13.61
C ALA A 182 2.07 -2.76 -13.66
N MET A 183 1.34 -2.52 -12.56
CA MET A 183 -0.12 -2.68 -12.51
C MET A 183 -0.84 -1.67 -13.40
N LEU A 184 -0.42 -0.40 -13.39
CA LEU A 184 -0.97 0.62 -14.28
C LEU A 184 -0.79 0.24 -15.74
N GLN A 185 0.41 -0.22 -16.13
CA GLN A 185 0.70 -0.69 -17.50
C GLN A 185 -0.16 -1.89 -17.91
N LEU A 186 -0.44 -2.82 -16.98
CA LEU A 186 -1.35 -3.95 -17.23
C LEU A 186 -2.81 -3.51 -17.34
N SER A 187 -3.21 -2.48 -16.61
CA SER A 187 -4.59 -1.95 -16.64
C SER A 187 -4.86 -1.09 -17.88
N ALA A 188 -3.89 -0.33 -18.36
CA ALA A 188 -3.97 0.40 -19.63
C ALA A 188 -4.23 -0.54 -20.84
N ARG A 189 -3.95 -1.84 -20.70
CA ARG A 189 -4.22 -2.87 -21.73
C ARG A 189 -5.61 -3.50 -21.64
N ARG A 190 -6.40 -3.25 -20.59
CA ARG A 190 -7.72 -3.89 -20.37
C ARG A 190 -8.75 -2.83 -19.97
N SER A 191 -9.60 -2.42 -20.93
CA SER A 191 -10.73 -1.47 -20.85
C SER A 191 -10.79 -0.53 -19.63
N PHE A 192 -10.66 0.76 -19.92
CA PHE A 192 -9.95 1.78 -19.14
C PHE A 192 -10.73 2.40 -17.97
N GLU A 193 -12.06 2.44 -17.98
CA GLU A 193 -12.77 3.40 -17.11
C GLU A 193 -13.18 2.87 -15.72
N GLU A 194 -13.96 1.79 -15.63
CA GLU A 194 -14.47 1.33 -14.32
C GLU A 194 -13.40 0.78 -13.37
N LYS A 195 -12.31 0.24 -13.93
CA LYS A 195 -11.22 -0.35 -13.14
C LYS A 195 -10.27 0.71 -12.60
N GLN A 196 -10.09 1.83 -13.30
CA GLN A 196 -9.18 2.89 -12.83
C GLN A 196 -9.72 3.61 -11.60
N THR A 197 -11.02 3.92 -11.56
CA THR A 197 -11.61 4.61 -10.40
C THR A 197 -11.54 3.75 -9.13
N ARG A 198 -11.91 2.47 -9.22
CA ARG A 198 -11.84 1.54 -8.08
C ARG A 198 -10.39 1.27 -7.65
N MET A 199 -9.46 1.22 -8.60
CA MET A 199 -8.05 0.98 -8.31
C MET A 199 -7.38 2.22 -7.69
N LEU A 200 -7.64 3.42 -8.20
CA LEU A 200 -7.12 4.66 -7.62
C LEU A 200 -7.62 4.83 -6.19
N GLN A 201 -8.89 4.55 -5.92
CA GLN A 201 -9.44 4.54 -4.56
C GLN A 201 -8.73 3.54 -3.64
N TYR A 202 -8.49 2.31 -4.11
CA TYR A 202 -7.77 1.31 -3.32
C TYR A 202 -6.33 1.75 -3.01
N THR A 203 -5.63 2.28 -4.00
CA THR A 203 -4.21 2.66 -3.85
C THR A 203 -4.05 3.89 -2.97
N CYS A 204 -4.91 4.90 -3.13
CA CYS A 204 -4.97 6.05 -2.23
C CYS A 204 -5.29 5.61 -0.80
N THR A 205 -6.17 4.61 -0.61
CA THR A 205 -6.45 4.05 0.71
C THR A 205 -5.23 3.36 1.32
N GLN A 206 -4.47 2.58 0.53
CA GLN A 206 -3.25 1.91 0.99
C GLN A 206 -2.13 2.89 1.33
N ILE A 207 -1.96 3.95 0.53
CA ILE A 207 -1.01 5.02 0.80
C ILE A 207 -1.42 5.76 2.08
N ASN A 208 -2.70 6.10 2.23
CA ASN A 208 -3.21 6.76 3.43
C ASN A 208 -3.08 5.89 4.69
N GLN A 209 -3.30 4.58 4.59
CA GLN A 209 -3.07 3.62 5.68
C GLN A 209 -1.58 3.51 6.06
N ALA A 210 -0.69 3.52 5.07
CA ALA A 210 0.75 3.56 5.31
C ALA A 210 1.18 4.87 5.99
N TRP A 211 0.52 5.99 5.69
CA TRP A 211 0.78 7.31 6.27
C TRP A 211 0.19 7.48 7.68
N THR A 212 -0.90 6.79 8.00
CA THR A 212 -1.59 6.87 9.31
C THR A 212 -1.12 5.82 10.33
N HIS A 213 -0.11 5.02 9.99
CA HIS A 213 0.39 3.95 10.86
C HIS A 213 1.04 4.51 12.15
N PRO A 214 0.69 3.98 13.35
CA PRO A 214 1.06 4.54 14.67
C PRO A 214 2.55 4.50 15.03
N PHE A 215 3.42 4.02 14.13
CA PHE A 215 4.88 4.02 14.29
C PHE A 215 5.56 5.21 13.62
N TRP A 216 4.76 6.11 13.02
CA TRP A 216 5.25 7.39 12.51
C TRP A 216 5.37 8.39 13.66
N PRO A 217 6.47 9.15 13.79
CA PRO A 217 6.55 10.18 14.80
C PRO A 217 5.43 11.20 14.56
N GLN A 218 4.59 11.40 15.58
CA GLN A 218 3.59 12.46 15.60
C GLN A 218 4.30 13.81 15.50
N ILE A 219 4.42 14.32 14.27
CA ILE A 219 4.61 15.74 14.03
C ILE A 219 3.21 16.34 14.14
N GLU A 220 2.98 17.22 15.11
CA GLU A 220 1.72 17.92 15.29
C GLU A 220 1.36 18.70 14.01
N TRP A 221 0.44 18.15 13.23
CA TRP A 221 -0.26 18.88 12.18
C TRP A 221 -1.65 19.25 12.71
N ALA A 222 -1.71 20.29 13.53
CA ALA A 222 -2.98 20.93 13.84
C ALA A 222 -3.50 21.62 12.57
N GLY A 223 -4.63 21.15 12.02
CA GLY A 223 -5.49 21.98 11.18
C GLY A 223 -5.85 21.53 9.75
N GLN A 224 -5.72 20.25 9.37
CA GLN A 224 -6.11 19.81 8.00
C GLN A 224 -6.99 18.56 7.89
N GLY A 225 -7.41 17.96 9.01
CA GLY A 225 -8.26 16.76 9.01
C GLY A 225 -9.67 16.94 8.41
N ASP A 226 -10.22 18.17 8.43
CA ASP A 226 -11.61 18.43 8.01
C ASP A 226 -11.81 18.60 6.49
N ARG A 227 -10.72 18.70 5.71
CA ARG A 227 -10.83 18.91 4.25
C ARG A 227 -11.12 17.62 3.48
N LEU A 228 -10.71 16.45 3.96
CA LEU A 228 -10.90 15.18 3.25
C LEU A 228 -12.32 14.62 3.38
N LEU A 229 -13.02 14.91 4.48
CA LEU A 229 -14.44 14.55 4.67
C LEU A 229 -15.42 15.44 3.89
N SER A 230 -14.99 16.64 3.49
CA SER A 230 -15.80 17.55 2.68
C SER A 230 -15.84 17.14 1.20
N ILE A 231 -14.77 16.51 0.70
CA ILE A 231 -14.62 16.12 -0.69
C ILE A 231 -15.56 14.95 -1.05
N THR A 232 -15.79 14.01 -0.13
CA THR A 232 -16.71 12.88 -0.34
C THR A 232 -18.18 13.30 -0.48
N LYS A 233 -18.57 14.45 0.10
CA LYS A 233 -19.93 15.00 0.01
C LYS A 233 -20.19 15.82 -1.25
N ILE A 234 -19.13 16.31 -1.89
CA ILE A 234 -19.19 17.11 -3.13
C ILE A 234 -19.20 16.20 -4.37
N LEU A 235 -18.54 15.03 -4.28
CA LEU A 235 -18.41 14.08 -5.38
C LEU A 235 -19.70 13.33 -5.76
N SER A 236 -20.78 13.43 -4.96
CA SER A 236 -22.05 12.74 -5.23
C SER A 236 -23.03 13.51 -6.11
N ARG A 237 -22.61 14.61 -6.77
CA ARG A 237 -23.58 15.55 -7.37
C ARG A 237 -23.28 16.08 -8.78
N PHE A 238 -22.25 15.62 -9.49
CA PHE A 238 -21.90 16.20 -10.79
C PHE A 238 -21.51 15.14 -11.85
N PRO A 239 -22.16 15.12 -13.04
CA PRO A 239 -21.89 14.15 -14.10
C PRO A 239 -20.93 14.63 -15.20
N SER A 240 -20.03 15.58 -14.94
CA SER A 240 -18.94 15.94 -15.87
C SER A 240 -17.59 15.78 -15.15
N LEU A 241 -17.06 14.55 -15.18
CA LEU A 241 -15.93 14.11 -14.36
C LEU A 241 -14.57 14.65 -14.85
N ASP A 242 -14.43 14.99 -16.13
CA ASP A 242 -13.09 15.17 -16.73
C ASP A 242 -12.38 16.44 -16.27
N TYR A 243 -13.10 17.55 -16.14
CA TYR A 243 -12.52 18.81 -15.67
C TYR A 243 -12.25 18.82 -14.15
N LEU A 244 -13.08 18.11 -13.37
CA LEU A 244 -12.94 18.06 -11.92
C LEU A 244 -11.78 17.13 -11.52
N VAL A 245 -11.64 15.98 -12.20
CA VAL A 245 -10.55 15.03 -11.94
C VAL A 245 -9.20 15.65 -12.34
N ALA A 246 -9.13 16.39 -13.45
CA ALA A 246 -7.90 17.09 -13.85
C ALA A 246 -7.43 18.11 -12.80
N ASN A 247 -8.34 18.95 -12.29
CA ASN A 247 -8.01 19.92 -11.25
C ASN A 247 -7.65 19.26 -9.91
N GLN A 248 -8.35 18.17 -9.53
CA GLN A 248 -8.03 17.43 -8.31
C GLN A 248 -6.67 16.72 -8.39
N LEU A 249 -6.32 16.15 -9.54
CA LEU A 249 -4.99 15.56 -9.75
C LEU A 249 -3.89 16.63 -9.69
N GLN A 250 -4.16 17.83 -10.21
CA GLN A 250 -3.22 18.94 -10.13
C GLN A 250 -3.04 19.43 -8.69
N ASP A 251 -4.11 19.50 -7.90
CA ASP A 251 -4.05 19.84 -6.48
C ASP A 251 -3.29 18.78 -5.68
N ILE A 252 -3.55 17.49 -5.91
CA ILE A 252 -2.82 16.38 -5.27
C ILE A 252 -1.34 16.43 -5.63
N ASN A 253 -1.00 16.69 -6.90
CA ASN A 253 0.39 16.80 -7.32
C ASN A 253 1.10 18.01 -6.68
N ARG A 254 0.40 19.14 -6.54
CA ARG A 254 0.90 20.32 -5.82
C ARG A 254 1.17 19.99 -4.35
N ASP A 255 0.26 19.29 -3.68
CA ASP A 255 0.39 18.93 -2.27
C ASP A 255 1.52 17.91 -2.05
N ILE A 256 1.67 16.92 -2.93
CA ILE A 256 2.81 15.98 -2.92
C ILE A 256 4.12 16.76 -3.10
N THR A 257 4.18 17.68 -4.08
CA THR A 257 5.37 18.48 -4.36
C THR A 257 5.75 19.37 -3.16
N GLN A 258 4.76 20.00 -2.51
CA GLN A 258 5.00 20.80 -1.29
C GLN A 258 5.47 19.94 -0.12
N THR A 259 4.91 18.75 0.04
CA THR A 259 5.33 17.82 1.10
C THR A 259 6.77 17.36 0.87
N LEU A 260 7.14 17.03 -0.37
CA LEU A 260 8.51 16.67 -0.73
C LEU A 260 9.51 17.81 -0.46
N ARG A 261 9.16 19.06 -0.81
CA ARG A 261 10.01 20.23 -0.49
C ARG A 261 10.18 20.45 1.01
N THR A 262 9.12 20.25 1.78
CA THR A 262 9.16 20.37 3.25
C THR A 262 10.08 19.30 3.85
N LEU A 263 9.96 18.06 3.39
CA LEU A 263 10.82 16.95 3.82
C LEU A 263 12.29 17.17 3.42
N GLU A 264 12.54 17.71 2.23
CA GLU A 264 13.90 18.08 1.81
C GLU A 264 14.50 19.18 2.69
N GLY A 265 13.73 20.21 3.04
CA GLY A 265 14.15 21.26 3.98
C GLY A 265 14.46 20.71 5.38
N GLN A 266 13.62 19.80 5.90
CA GLN A 266 13.87 19.12 7.17
C GLN A 266 15.15 18.29 7.14
N LEU A 267 15.38 17.55 6.05
CA LEU A 267 16.58 16.74 5.87
C LEU A 267 17.85 17.60 5.82
N GLN A 268 17.80 18.74 5.14
CA GLN A 268 18.91 19.72 5.13
C GLN A 268 19.17 20.33 6.51
N ALA A 269 18.11 20.63 7.28
CA ALA A 269 18.25 21.15 8.64
C ALA A 269 18.90 20.11 9.59
N GLU A 270 18.46 18.84 9.52
CA GLU A 270 19.07 17.73 10.26
C GLU A 270 20.55 17.56 9.88
N GLU A 271 20.89 17.70 8.60
CA GLU A 271 22.27 17.62 8.11
C GLU A 271 23.14 18.74 8.69
N ILE A 272 22.65 19.99 8.70
CA ILE A 272 23.35 21.13 9.31
C ILE A 272 23.58 20.89 10.81
N GLU A 273 22.57 20.40 11.53
CA GLU A 273 22.70 20.10 12.96
C GLU A 273 23.72 18.97 13.21
N TYR A 274 23.69 17.93 12.38
CA TYR A 274 24.67 16.85 12.42
C TYR A 274 26.10 17.37 12.21
N GLN A 275 26.32 18.28 11.25
CA GLN A 275 27.64 18.89 11.04
C GLN A 275 28.07 19.72 12.27
N ARG A 276 27.17 20.48 12.90
CA ARG A 276 27.46 21.20 14.15
C ARG A 276 27.86 20.25 15.28
N LEU A 277 27.15 19.14 15.46
CA LEU A 277 27.47 18.12 16.47
C LEU A 277 28.81 17.45 16.18
N ARG A 278 29.12 17.18 14.92
CA ARG A 278 30.41 16.63 14.49
C ARG A 278 31.56 17.58 14.81
N GLN A 279 31.39 18.87 14.56
CA GLN A 279 32.36 19.91 14.94
C GLN A 279 32.56 19.97 16.46
N LYS A 280 31.48 19.96 17.26
CA LYS A 280 31.55 19.91 18.73
C LYS A 280 32.30 18.66 19.23
N ARG A 281 32.08 17.49 18.62
CA ARG A 281 32.80 16.25 18.98
C ARG A 281 34.30 16.33 18.66
N ARG A 282 34.66 16.91 17.51
CA ARG A 282 36.06 17.18 17.15
C ARG A 282 36.72 18.15 18.13
N ALA A 283 36.01 19.18 18.59
CA ALA A 283 36.50 20.09 19.63
C ALA A 283 36.73 19.35 20.96
N ARG A 284 35.77 18.50 21.39
CA ARG A 284 35.90 17.69 22.62
C ARG A 284 37.03 16.66 22.54
N SER A 285 37.27 16.03 21.38
CA SER A 285 38.38 15.07 21.24
C SER A 285 39.73 15.77 21.26
N LYS A 286 39.85 16.95 20.63
CA LYS A 286 41.03 17.82 20.76
C LYS A 286 41.25 18.24 22.22
N PHE A 287 40.20 18.63 22.92
CA PHE A 287 40.26 19.00 24.34
C PHE A 287 40.70 17.82 25.22
N ARG A 288 40.14 16.61 25.02
CA ARG A 288 40.58 15.40 25.74
C ARG A 288 42.03 15.02 25.44
N ARG A 289 42.50 15.21 24.21
CA ARG A 289 43.91 15.00 23.86
C ARG A 289 44.81 16.00 24.57
N ARG A 290 44.43 17.29 24.62
CA ARG A 290 45.15 18.30 25.40
C ARG A 290 45.17 17.98 26.88
N ILE A 291 44.02 17.62 27.47
CA ILE A 291 43.92 17.18 28.87
C ILE A 291 44.82 15.98 29.14
N ARG A 292 44.83 14.96 28.28
CA ARG A 292 45.74 13.82 28.44
C ARG A 292 47.21 14.21 28.34
N GLN A 293 47.55 15.16 27.46
CA GLN A 293 48.92 15.66 27.34
C GLN A 293 49.34 16.48 28.55
N THR A 294 48.42 17.19 29.21
CA THR A 294 48.70 18.01 30.40
C THR A 294 48.60 17.24 31.73
N LEU A 295 47.75 16.21 31.82
CA LEU A 295 47.59 15.39 33.04
C LEU A 295 48.54 14.19 33.11
N TRP A 296 49.36 13.96 32.07
CA TRP A 296 50.46 13.01 32.08
C TRP A 296 51.79 13.74 32.25
N GLU A 297 51.88 14.65 33.22
CA GLU A 297 53.19 14.96 33.77
C GLU A 297 53.55 13.86 34.78
N PRO A 298 54.52 12.98 34.46
CA PRO A 298 54.89 11.88 35.34
C PRO A 298 55.30 12.38 36.73
N GLU A 299 55.86 13.58 36.83
CA GLU A 299 56.19 14.29 38.08
C GLU A 299 55.01 14.40 39.05
N LEU A 300 53.83 14.79 38.57
CA LEU A 300 52.64 14.98 39.42
C LEU A 300 52.08 13.65 39.94
N LEU A 301 52.12 12.60 39.10
CA LEU A 301 51.72 11.25 39.50
C LEU A 301 52.68 10.67 40.55
N TRP A 302 53.99 10.86 40.38
CA TRP A 302 55.00 10.43 41.35
C TRP A 302 54.89 11.18 42.69
N ARG A 303 54.58 12.48 42.68
CA ARG A 303 54.33 13.26 43.90
C ARG A 303 53.06 12.81 44.63
N ALA A 304 51.97 12.59 43.90
CA ALA A 304 50.72 12.11 44.48
C ALA A 304 50.86 10.69 45.07
N ALA A 305 51.55 9.79 44.36
CA ALA A 305 51.84 8.43 44.84
C ALA A 305 52.74 8.46 46.10
N SER A 306 53.78 9.30 46.09
CA SER A 306 54.67 9.47 47.24
C SER A 306 53.92 9.96 48.48
N LEU A 307 53.01 10.93 48.34
CA LEU A 307 52.20 11.44 49.45
C LEU A 307 51.21 10.39 49.99
N LEU A 308 50.61 9.58 49.12
CA LEU A 308 49.75 8.46 49.52
C LEU A 308 50.51 7.41 50.33
N ILE A 309 51.71 7.03 49.86
CA ILE A 309 52.57 6.08 50.57
C ILE A 309 52.96 6.65 51.94
N LEU A 310 53.34 7.93 52.00
CA LEU A 310 53.67 8.60 53.26
C LEU A 310 52.48 8.57 54.23
N GLY A 311 51.27 8.90 53.76
CA GLY A 311 50.05 8.85 54.57
C GLY A 311 49.72 7.46 55.11
N ILE A 312 49.89 6.42 54.29
CA ILE A 312 49.69 5.01 54.70
C ILE A 312 50.73 4.59 55.76
N THR A 313 51.99 5.00 55.59
CA THR A 313 53.04 4.68 56.56
C THR A 313 52.82 5.39 57.90
N LEU A 314 52.41 6.67 57.87
CA LEU A 314 52.10 7.45 59.07
C LEU A 314 50.90 6.89 59.84
N THR A 315 49.83 6.52 59.15
CA THR A 315 48.65 5.92 59.80
C THR A 315 49.02 4.58 60.43
N ARG A 316 49.76 3.71 59.73
CA ARG A 316 50.21 2.44 60.29
C ARG A 316 51.12 2.61 61.51
N TRP A 317 51.98 3.64 61.52
CA TRP A 317 52.82 3.98 62.67
C TRP A 317 52.00 4.46 63.87
N MET A 318 50.99 5.30 63.65
CA MET A 318 50.12 5.80 64.73
C MET A 318 49.29 4.71 65.41
N PHE A 319 48.87 3.67 64.68
CA PHE A 319 48.08 2.56 65.24
C PHE A 319 48.94 1.40 65.80
N SER A 320 50.27 1.51 65.75
CA SER A 320 51.20 0.47 66.23
C SER A 320 51.79 0.77 67.62
N LYS A 321 51.37 1.85 68.27
CA LYS A 321 51.72 2.18 69.66
C LYS A 321 50.50 2.05 70.55
#